data_AF-A0A952BG06-F1
#
_entry.id   AF-A0A952BG06-F1
#
_cell.length_a   1.000
_cell.length_b   1.000
_cell.length_c   1.000
_cell.angle_alpha   90.00
_cell.angle_beta   90.00
_cell.angle_gamma   90.00
#
_symmetry.space_group_name_H-M   'P 1'
#
loop_
_entity.id
_entity.type
_entity.pdbx_description
1 polymer ?
#
loop_
_entity_poly.entity_id
_entity_poly.type
_entity_poly.pdbx_seq_one_letter_code
_entity_poly.pdbx_strand_id
1 'polypeptide(L)' 'MNFAESEEKIMKSISQIKEELAKIKADKRLGYPPATVDIIAPLALIQLGLESRIDALRWVLSKEDGKKGKKK' A
#
# COMPACT_ATOMS: atom_id res chain seq x y z
N MET A 1 -4.65 20.95 -22.12
CA MET A 1 -4.48 19.91 -21.08
C MET A 1 -3.36 20.39 -20.17
N ASN A 2 -3.69 20.80 -18.95
CA ASN A 2 -2.72 21.31 -17.99
C ASN A 2 -2.08 20.12 -17.27
N PHE A 3 -0.75 20.01 -17.32
CA PHE A 3 0.01 18.96 -16.63
C PHE A 3 -0.27 18.91 -15.11
N ALA A 4 -0.71 20.02 -14.51
CA ALA A 4 -1.08 20.10 -13.09
C ALA A 4 -2.32 19.27 -12.73
N GLU A 5 -3.34 19.20 -13.59
CA GLU A 5 -4.53 18.35 -13.36
C GLU A 5 -4.19 16.86 -13.46
N SER A 6 -3.11 16.50 -14.17
CA SER A 6 -2.70 15.11 -14.32
C SER A 6 -1.93 14.57 -13.10
N GLU A 7 -1.20 15.41 -12.36
CA GLU A 7 -0.47 14.96 -11.17
C GLU A 7 -1.40 14.78 -9.96
N GLU A 8 -2.41 15.65 -9.81
CA GLU A 8 -3.40 15.58 -8.73
C GLU A 8 -4.29 14.32 -8.85
N LYS A 9 -4.51 13.83 -10.07
CA LYS A 9 -5.25 12.59 -10.35
C LYS A 9 -4.42 11.32 -10.09
N ILE A 10 -3.09 11.44 -9.98
CA ILE A 10 -2.16 10.30 -9.79
C ILE A 10 -1.92 9.98 -8.31
N MET A 11 -2.19 10.91 -7.39
CA MET A 11 -2.19 10.63 -5.94
C MET A 11 -3.61 10.35 -5.45
N LYS A 12 -3.93 9.08 -5.16
CA LYS A 12 -5.06 8.77 -4.28
C LYS A 12 -4.97 9.68 -3.04
N SER A 13 -6.09 10.27 -2.62
CA SER A 13 -6.07 11.13 -1.43
C SER A 13 -5.55 10.32 -0.23
N ILE A 14 -4.88 10.96 0.74
CA ILE A 14 -4.35 10.28 1.94
C ILE A 14 -5.43 9.43 2.63
N SER A 15 -6.69 9.92 2.62
CA SER A 15 -7.83 9.16 3.14
C SER A 15 -8.09 7.87 2.37
N GLN A 16 -8.08 7.93 1.03
CA GLN A 16 -8.24 6.75 0.18
C GLN A 16 -7.09 5.75 0.37
N ILE A 17 -5.84 6.22 0.53
CA ILE A 17 -4.69 5.35 0.79
C ILE A 17 -4.85 4.62 2.13
N LYS A 18 -5.29 5.31 3.18
CA LYS A 18 -5.57 4.70 4.49
C LYS A 18 -6.71 3.69 4.45
N GLU A 19 -7.77 3.99 3.71
CA GLU A 19 -8.90 3.07 3.52
C GLU A 19 -8.46 1.80 2.78
N GLU A 20 -7.71 1.94 1.69
CA GLU A 20 -7.16 0.81 0.94
C GLU A 20 -6.22 -0.04 1.81
N LEU A 21 -5.37 0.60 2.62
CA LEU A 21 -4.50 -0.10 3.56
C LEU A 21 -5.32 -0.91 4.58
N ALA A 22 -6.42 -0.36 5.09
CA ALA A 22 -7.30 -1.06 6.02
C ALA A 22 -7.99 -2.27 5.34
N LYS A 23 -8.46 -2.12 4.10
CA LYS A 23 -9.05 -3.21 3.31
C LYS A 23 -8.07 -4.35 3.09
N ILE A 24 -6.82 -4.05 2.73
CA ILE A 24 -5.77 -5.07 2.50
C ILE A 24 -5.46 -5.80 3.80
N LYS A 25 -5.31 -5.08 4.93
CA LYS A 25 -5.04 -5.69 6.24
C LYS A 25 -6.18 -6.57 6.77
N ALA A 26 -7.41 -6.33 6.32
CA ALA A 26 -8.56 -7.16 6.65
C ALA A 26 -8.62 -8.46 5.82
N ASP A 27 -7.73 -8.66 4.84
CA ASP A 27 -7.67 -9.90 4.09
C ASP A 27 -7.26 -11.07 5.00
N LYS A 28 -8.16 -12.04 5.17
CA LYS A 28 -7.95 -13.20 6.05
C LYS A 28 -6.68 -13.99 5.72
N ARG A 29 -6.21 -13.94 4.46
CA ARG A 29 -5.02 -14.68 4.01
C ARG A 29 -3.72 -14.16 4.62
N LEU A 30 -3.68 -12.90 5.08
CA LEU A 30 -2.57 -12.36 5.87
C LEU A 30 -2.54 -12.90 7.30
N GLY A 31 -3.66 -13.41 7.80
CA GLY A 31 -3.75 -14.01 9.14
C GLY A 31 -3.34 -15.49 9.19
N TYR A 32 -3.17 -16.13 8.04
CA TYR A 32 -2.66 -17.49 7.97
C TYR A 32 -1.14 -17.53 8.22
N PRO A 33 -0.58 -18.67 8.64
CA PRO A 33 0.87 -18.85 8.68
C PRO A 33 1.50 -18.47 7.34
N PRO A 34 2.71 -17.87 7.33
CA PRO A 34 3.43 -17.58 6.11
C PRO A 34 3.62 -18.84 5.28
N ALA A 35 3.18 -18.80 4.02
CA ALA A 35 3.36 -19.87 3.07
C ALA A 35 4.64 -19.64 2.25
N THR A 36 5.31 -20.74 1.89
CA THR A 36 6.40 -20.73 0.91
C THR A 36 5.91 -21.27 -0.42
N VAL A 37 6.64 -20.94 -1.49
CA VAL A 37 6.32 -21.41 -2.84
C VAL A 37 6.39 -22.93 -2.93
N ASP A 38 7.32 -23.53 -2.19
CA ASP A 38 7.55 -24.98 -2.21
C ASP A 38 6.43 -25.79 -1.53
N ILE A 39 5.66 -25.17 -0.63
CA ILE A 39 4.59 -25.84 0.13
C ILE A 39 3.22 -25.45 -0.42
N ILE A 40 2.93 -24.14 -0.54
CA ILE A 40 1.64 -23.62 -1.03
C ILE A 40 1.88 -22.38 -1.89
N ALA A 41 2.37 -22.58 -3.12
CA ALA A 41 2.65 -21.50 -4.08
C ALA A 41 1.55 -20.45 -4.22
N PRO A 42 0.25 -20.80 -4.38
CA PRO A 42 -0.78 -19.78 -4.54
C PRO A 42 -0.90 -18.85 -3.34
N LEU A 43 -0.88 -19.40 -2.11
CA LEU A 43 -1.02 -18.60 -0.90
C LEU A 43 0.23 -17.74 -0.67
N ALA A 44 1.42 -18.29 -0.93
CA ALA A 44 2.68 -17.56 -0.82
C ALA A 44 2.71 -16.32 -1.72
N LEU A 45 2.31 -16.47 -2.99
CA LEU A 45 2.25 -15.36 -3.95
C LEU A 45 1.20 -14.31 -3.56
N ILE A 46 0.06 -14.75 -3.01
CA ILE A 46 -0.96 -13.83 -2.52
C ILE A 46 -0.45 -13.04 -1.32
N GLN A 47 0.13 -13.71 -0.32
CA GLN A 47 0.68 -13.06 0.88
C GLN A 47 1.77 -12.06 0.51
N LEU A 48 2.72 -12.45 -0.35
CA LEU A 48 3.77 -11.57 -0.86
C LEU A 48 3.19 -10.33 -1.56
N GLY A 49 2.18 -10.50 -2.40
CA GLY A 49 1.52 -9.39 -3.09
C GLY A 49 0.82 -8.42 -2.13
N LEU A 50 0.13 -8.95 -1.11
CA LEU A 50 -0.56 -8.15 -0.10
C LEU A 50 0.43 -7.37 0.78
N GLU A 51 1.50 -8.01 1.25
CA GLU A 51 2.57 -7.39 2.04
C GLU A 51 3.30 -6.30 1.25
N SER A 52 3.70 -6.60 0.01
CA SER A 52 4.35 -5.63 -0.88
C SER A 52 3.48 -4.38 -1.08
N ARG A 53 2.16 -4.57 -1.20
CA ARG A 53 1.22 -3.46 -1.35
C ARG A 53 1.06 -2.66 -0.06
N ILE A 54 1.05 -3.32 1.10
CA ILE A 54 1.04 -2.65 2.42
C ILE A 54 2.27 -1.75 2.56
N ASP A 55 3.45 -2.26 2.21
CA ASP A 55 4.71 -1.54 2.37
C ASP A 55 4.81 -0.35 1.42
N ALA A 56 4.40 -0.52 0.16
CA ALA A 56 4.30 0.59 -0.79
C ALA A 56 3.36 1.71 -0.30
N LEU A 57 2.17 1.36 0.20
CA LEU A 57 1.21 2.35 0.71
C LEU A 57 1.73 3.05 1.97
N ARG A 58 2.39 2.32 2.88
CA ARG A 58 3.06 2.90 4.05
C ARG A 58 4.17 3.86 3.65
N TRP A 59 4.97 3.51 2.66
CA TRP A 59 6.03 4.38 2.15
C TRP A 59 5.45 5.69 1.59
N VAL A 60 4.40 5.62 0.77
CA VAL A 60 3.73 6.83 0.25
C VAL A 60 3.21 7.72 1.39
N LEU A 61 2.53 7.13 2.39
CA LEU A 61 2.06 7.88 3.56
C LEU A 61 3.20 8.55 4.32
N SER A 62 4.33 7.85 4.50
CA SER A 62 5.51 8.41 5.19
C SER A 62 6.16 9.58 4.44
N LYS A 63 6.14 9.55 3.09
CA LYS A 63 6.66 10.65 2.27
C LYS A 63 5.79 11.91 2.38
N GLU A 64 4.48 11.73 2.47
CA GLU A 64 3.55 12.85 2.68
C GLU A 64 3.70 13.46 4.09
N ASP A 65 3.90 12.64 5.13
CA ASP A 65 4.18 13.15 6.49
C ASP A 65 5.53 13.87 6.57
N GLY A 66 6.56 13.36 5.86
CA GLY A 66 7.87 14.00 5.76
C GLY A 66 7.86 15.34 4.99
N LYS A 67 6.96 15.52 4.02
CA LYS A 67 6.77 16.80 3.32
C LYS A 67 6.16 17.88 4.24
N LYS A 68 5.33 17.51 5.22
CA LYS A 68 4.76 18.45 6.20
C LYS A 68 5.80 18.97 7.22
N GLY A 69 6.93 18.28 7.38
CA GLY A 69 8.02 18.66 8.29
C GLY A 69 9.11 19.57 7.71
N LYS A 70 9.10 19.86 6.39
CA LYS A 70 10.08 20.73 5.72
C LYS A 70 9.54 22.13 5.38
N LYS A 71 8.83 22.75 6.32
CA LYS A 71 8.75 24.23 6.40
C LYS A 71 9.66 24.70 7.52
N LYS A 72 10.95 24.84 7.24
CA LYS A 72 11.90 25.62 8.03
C LYS A 72 12.82 26.34 7.08
#